data_AF-A0A7V7CY26-F1
#
_entry.id   AF-A0A7V7CY26-F1
#
_cell.length_a   1.000
_cell.length_b   1.000
_cell.length_c   1.000
_cell.angle_alpha   90.00
_cell.angle_beta   90.00
_cell.angle_gamma   90.00
#
_symmetry.space_group_name_H-M   'P 1'
#
loop_
_entity.id
_entity.type
_entity.pdbx_description
1 polymer ?
#
loop_
_entity_poly.entity_id
_entity_poly.type
_entity_poly.pdbx_seq_one_letter_code
_entity_poly.pdbx_strand_id
1 'polypeptide(L)'
;MRRRKERGFTLIELLIVMVILGLLAALVGPRMFGKVGKSKQKAAKAQMALFETALDTYRLDVGKYPTTDQGLNALRVQPDGTEKWDGPYLPKEVPLDPWGHPYEYRSPSENGDFEIMAYGGDGTSGGEGEDVDIFNWKEVAE
;
A
#
# COMPACT_ATOMS: atom_id res chain seq x y z
N MET A 1 -48.03 39.96 -32.16
CA MET A 1 -46.89 39.21 -31.59
C MET A 1 -47.15 37.70 -31.72
N ARG A 2 -46.44 37.00 -32.60
CA ARG A 2 -46.54 35.52 -32.71
C ARG A 2 -45.81 34.90 -31.52
N ARG A 3 -46.55 34.33 -30.56
CA ARG A 3 -45.97 33.47 -29.52
C ARG A 3 -45.34 32.25 -30.19
N ARG A 4 -44.02 32.12 -30.10
CA ARG A 4 -43.32 30.85 -30.37
C ARG A 4 -43.91 29.82 -29.40
N LYS A 5 -44.45 28.72 -29.93
CA LYS A 5 -44.78 27.56 -29.10
C LYS A 5 -43.47 27.00 -28.57
N GLU A 6 -43.26 27.08 -27.27
CA GLU A 6 -42.21 26.33 -26.60
C GLU A 6 -42.54 24.84 -26.77
N ARG A 7 -41.66 24.10 -27.44
CA ARG A 7 -41.76 22.65 -27.53
C ARG A 7 -41.24 22.10 -26.20
N GLY A 8 -42.12 21.48 -25.43
CA GLY A 8 -41.73 20.76 -24.21
C GLY A 8 -40.92 19.50 -24.56
N PHE A 9 -40.11 19.06 -23.60
CA PHE A 9 -39.35 17.81 -23.71
C PHE A 9 -40.28 16.60 -23.83
N THR A 10 -39.91 15.64 -24.67
CA THR A 10 -40.60 14.36 -24.78
C THR A 10 -40.05 13.36 -23.75
N LEU A 11 -40.88 12.39 -23.34
CA LEU A 11 -40.43 11.29 -22.49
C LEU A 11 -39.30 10.47 -23.13
N ILE A 12 -39.30 10.38 -24.47
CA ILE A 12 -38.28 9.66 -25.24
C ILE A 12 -36.91 10.35 -25.12
N GLU A 13 -36.86 11.69 -25.18
CA GLU A 13 -35.59 12.43 -25.03
C GLU A 13 -34.98 12.23 -23.64
N LEU A 14 -35.80 12.28 -22.59
CA LEU A 14 -35.33 11.99 -21.23
C LEU A 14 -34.82 10.55 -21.08
N LEU A 15 -35.51 9.59 -21.70
CA LEU A 15 -35.10 8.18 -21.69
C LEU A 15 -33.74 7.98 -22.36
N ILE A 16 -33.51 8.59 -23.53
CA ILE A 16 -32.22 8.52 -24.23
C ILE A 16 -31.10 9.11 -23.37
N VAL A 17 -31.33 10.24 -22.71
CA VAL A 17 -30.34 10.87 -21.82
C VAL A 17 -29.99 9.95 -20.66
N MET A 18 -30.97 9.32 -20.01
CA MET A 18 -30.72 8.36 -18.92
C MET A 18 -29.91 7.15 -19.37
N VAL A 19 -30.19 6.62 -20.57
CA VAL A 19 -29.41 5.51 -21.15
C VAL A 19 -27.95 5.92 -21.39
N ILE A 20 -27.71 7.09 -21.98
CA ILE A 20 -26.34 7.58 -22.22
C ILE A 20 -25.61 7.81 -20.89
N LEU A 21 -26.26 8.41 -19.90
CA LEU A 21 -25.68 8.60 -18.57
C LEU A 21 -25.35 7.27 -17.88
N GLY A 22 -26.22 6.26 -17.99
CA GLY A 22 -25.96 4.91 -17.47
C GLY A 22 -24.76 4.23 -18.14
N LEU A 23 -24.64 4.34 -19.46
CA LEU A 23 -23.50 3.81 -20.21
C LEU A 23 -22.19 4.52 -19.85
N LEU A 24 -22.21 5.85 -19.71
CA LEU A 24 -21.04 6.63 -19.29
C LEU A 24 -20.62 6.29 -17.86
N ALA A 25 -21.57 6.16 -16.93
CA ALA A 25 -21.28 5.76 -15.55
C ALA A 25 -20.62 4.37 -15.48
N ALA A 26 -21.10 3.40 -16.27
CA ALA A 26 -20.53 2.05 -16.36
C ALA A 26 -19.08 2.04 -16.90
N LEU A 27 -18.73 2.97 -17.78
CA LEU A 27 -17.39 3.06 -18.37
C LEU A 27 -16.37 3.74 -17.45
N VAL A 28 -16.80 4.70 -16.62
CA VAL A 28 -15.90 5.54 -15.82
C VAL A 28 -15.76 5.03 -14.38
N GLY A 29 -16.83 4.49 -13.78
CA GLY A 29 -16.84 4.04 -12.38
C GLY A 29 -15.69 3.09 -12.00
N PRO A 30 -15.44 1.99 -12.75
CA PRO A 30 -14.44 0.99 -12.36
C PRO A 30 -12.98 1.48 -12.39
N ARG A 31 -12.65 2.50 -13.21
CA ARG A 31 -11.25 2.90 -13.47
C ARG A 31 -10.62 3.77 -12.37
N MET A 32 -11.44 4.42 -11.55
CA MET A 32 -10.94 5.34 -10.52
C MET A 32 -10.47 4.60 -9.26
N PHE A 33 -11.19 3.56 -8.83
CA PHE A 33 -10.89 2.82 -7.60
C PHE A 33 -9.62 1.97 -7.72
N GLY A 34 -9.41 1.26 -8.83
CA GLY A 34 -8.21 0.42 -9.01
C GLY A 34 -6.88 1.19 -9.07
N LYS A 35 -6.90 2.49 -9.42
CA LYS A 35 -5.68 3.29 -9.55
C LYS A 35 -5.14 3.76 -8.19
N VAL A 36 -6.03 4.04 -7.23
CA VAL A 36 -5.65 4.48 -5.88
C VAL A 36 -5.00 3.33 -5.11
N GLY A 37 -5.60 2.13 -5.16
CA GLY A 37 -5.03 0.93 -4.52
C GLY A 37 -3.63 0.60 -5.03
N LYS A 38 -3.41 0.62 -6.36
CA LYS A 38 -2.08 0.41 -6.95
C LYS A 38 -1.04 1.44 -6.52
N SER A 39 -1.42 2.71 -6.39
CA SER A 39 -0.50 3.75 -5.90
C SER A 39 -0.08 3.52 -4.46
N LYS A 40 -1.01 3.09 -3.59
CA LYS A 40 -0.69 2.70 -2.22
C LYS A 40 0.24 1.50 -2.18
N GLN A 41 -0.03 0.45 -2.96
CA GLN A 41 0.84 -0.73 -3.02
C GLN A 41 2.28 -0.37 -3.43
N LYS A 42 2.45 0.51 -4.41
CA LYS A 42 3.77 1.01 -4.81
C LYS A 42 4.45 1.86 -3.73
N ALA A 43 3.69 2.68 -3.01
CA ALA A 43 4.23 3.43 -1.87
C ALA A 43 4.69 2.48 -0.75
N ALA A 44 3.92 1.43 -0.47
CA ALA A 44 4.28 0.43 0.52
C ALA A 44 5.59 -0.27 0.14
N LYS A 45 5.75 -0.65 -1.13
CA LYS A 45 6.99 -1.22 -1.67
C LYS A 45 8.19 -0.29 -1.55
N ALA A 46 8.02 0.98 -1.85
CA ALA A 46 9.08 1.96 -1.71
C ALA A 46 9.52 2.12 -0.23
N GLN A 47 8.57 2.10 0.70
CA GLN A 47 8.86 2.09 2.14
C GLN A 47 9.60 0.82 2.57
N MET A 48 9.17 -0.36 2.10
CA MET A 48 9.86 -1.63 2.34
C MET A 48 11.32 -1.58 1.87
N ALA A 49 11.60 -1.08 0.66
CA ALA A 49 12.96 -0.97 0.14
C ALA A 49 13.87 -0.05 1.00
N LEU A 50 13.30 1.00 1.61
CA LEU A 50 14.02 1.83 2.57
C LEU A 50 14.35 1.04 3.85
N PHE A 51 13.42 0.22 4.33
CA PHE A 51 13.68 -0.67 5.48
C PHE A 51 14.72 -1.73 5.15
N GLU A 52 14.70 -2.33 3.96
CA GLU A 52 15.71 -3.30 3.51
C GLU A 52 17.11 -2.68 3.57
N THR A 53 17.27 -1.47 3.03
CA THR A 53 18.55 -0.74 3.07
C THR A 53 19.02 -0.49 4.51
N ALA A 54 18.10 -0.12 5.41
CA ALA A 54 18.41 0.11 6.82
C ALA A 54 18.74 -1.20 7.56
N LEU A 55 18.05 -2.30 7.24
CA LEU A 55 18.31 -3.64 7.77
C LEU A 55 19.66 -4.17 7.33
N ASP A 56 20.04 -3.95 6.07
CA ASP A 56 21.35 -4.33 5.56
C ASP A 56 22.46 -3.57 6.28
N THR A 57 22.27 -2.26 6.51
CA THR A 57 23.20 -1.46 7.30
C THR A 57 23.31 -1.97 8.73
N TYR A 58 22.18 -2.25 9.39
CA TYR A 58 22.16 -2.87 10.72
C TYR A 58 22.96 -4.18 10.75
N ARG A 59 22.81 -5.03 9.72
CA ARG A 59 23.54 -6.30 9.61
C ARG A 59 25.04 -6.09 9.43
N LEU A 60 25.49 -5.03 8.75
CA LEU A 60 26.92 -4.75 8.62
C LEU A 60 27.58 -4.47 9.97
N ASP A 61 26.89 -3.77 10.87
CA ASP A 61 27.43 -3.40 12.17
C ASP A 61 27.27 -4.52 13.20
N VAL A 62 26.07 -5.10 13.27
CA VAL A 62 25.71 -6.12 14.27
C VAL A 62 26.10 -7.54 13.84
N GLY A 63 26.24 -7.78 12.54
CA GLY A 63 26.55 -9.08 11.93
C GLY A 63 25.34 -9.96 11.63
N LYS A 64 24.13 -9.53 12.02
CA LYS A 64 22.86 -10.23 11.80
C LYS A 64 21.72 -9.23 11.70
N TYR A 65 20.60 -9.63 11.12
CA TYR A 65 19.38 -8.83 11.16
C TYR A 65 18.75 -8.85 12.57
N PRO A 66 17.88 -7.88 12.90
CA PRO A 66 17.06 -7.92 14.11
C PRO A 66 16.21 -9.19 14.15
N THR A 67 15.90 -9.69 15.35
CA THR A 67 14.92 -10.78 15.48
C THR A 67 13.49 -10.27 15.27
N THR A 68 12.55 -11.17 15.03
CA THR A 68 11.11 -10.85 14.97
C THR A 68 10.65 -10.05 16.21
N ASP A 69 11.11 -10.41 17.40
CA ASP A 69 10.74 -9.72 18.65
C ASP A 69 11.32 -8.29 18.74
N GLN A 70 12.50 -8.07 18.18
CA GLN A 70 13.11 -6.74 18.12
C GLN A 70 12.43 -5.87 17.05
N GLY A 71 12.01 -6.49 15.94
CA GLY A 71 11.26 -5.87 14.87
C GLY A 71 11.99 -4.73 14.16
N LEU A 72 11.23 -3.96 13.38
CA LEU A 72 11.75 -2.76 12.70
C LEU A 72 12.14 -1.64 13.69
N ASN A 73 11.72 -1.72 14.96
CA ASN A 73 12.08 -0.72 15.96
C ASN A 73 13.59 -0.75 16.28
N ALA A 74 14.24 -1.91 16.09
CA ALA A 74 15.70 -2.06 16.18
C ALA A 74 16.49 -1.15 15.24
N LEU A 75 15.84 -0.68 14.16
CA LEU A 75 16.43 0.25 13.21
C LEU A 75 16.54 1.67 13.76
N ARG A 76 15.86 1.99 14.87
CA ARG A 76 15.97 3.29 15.53
C ARG A 76 16.54 3.18 16.93
N VAL A 77 16.05 2.24 17.72
CA VAL A 77 16.42 2.10 19.12
C VAL A 77 17.31 0.89 19.24
N GLN A 78 18.46 1.05 19.88
CA GLN A 78 19.37 -0.05 20.17
C GLN A 78 18.64 -1.15 20.94
N PRO A 79 18.56 -2.38 20.40
CA PRO A 79 18.00 -3.50 21.15
C PRO A 79 18.95 -3.97 22.24
N ASP A 80 18.41 -4.47 23.34
CA ASP A 80 19.19 -5.05 24.43
C ASP A 80 20.13 -6.16 23.93
N GLY A 81 21.37 -6.15 24.43
CA GLY A 81 22.40 -7.13 24.05
C GLY A 81 23.02 -6.90 22.67
N THR A 82 22.81 -5.74 22.04
CA THR A 82 23.37 -5.40 20.72
C THR A 82 24.51 -4.38 20.85
N GLU A 83 25.67 -4.82 21.34
CA GLU A 83 26.80 -3.92 21.66
C GLU A 83 27.39 -3.20 20.45
N LYS A 84 27.38 -3.83 19.26
CA LYS A 84 27.94 -3.27 18.02
C LYS A 84 26.97 -2.36 17.25
N TRP A 85 25.83 -2.03 17.83
CA TRP A 85 24.83 -1.18 17.18
C TRP A 85 25.38 0.25 17.04
N ASP A 86 25.37 0.79 15.82
CA ASP A 86 25.84 2.15 15.50
C ASP A 86 24.74 2.98 14.81
N GLY A 87 23.48 2.72 15.17
CA GLY A 87 22.34 3.42 14.62
C GLY A 87 22.15 4.83 15.21
N PRO A 88 21.03 5.51 14.90
CA PRO A 88 19.85 4.96 14.23
C PRO A 88 20.02 4.81 12.71
N TYR A 89 19.52 3.71 12.17
CA TYR A 89 19.51 3.39 10.73
C TYR A 89 18.31 4.00 10.00
N LEU A 90 17.29 4.45 10.74
CA LEU A 90 16.16 5.21 10.19
C LEU A 90 16.18 6.67 10.69
N PRO A 91 15.93 7.65 9.81
CA PRO A 91 15.92 9.06 10.18
C PRO A 91 14.70 9.45 11.04
N LYS A 92 13.62 8.68 10.98
CA LYS A 92 12.34 8.92 11.66
C LYS A 92 11.71 7.62 12.15
N GLU A 93 10.58 7.74 12.84
CA GLU A 93 9.74 6.61 13.25
C GLU A 93 9.41 5.71 12.10
N VAL A 94 9.34 4.41 12.40
CA VAL A 94 8.90 3.40 11.45
C VAL A 94 7.50 3.85 11.04
N PRO A 95 7.33 4.32 9.79
CA PRO A 95 6.03 4.79 9.36
C PRO A 95 5.06 3.61 9.32
N LEU A 96 3.78 3.93 9.48
CA LEU A 96 2.73 3.01 9.11
C LEU A 96 2.72 2.83 7.59
N ASP A 97 2.15 1.71 7.15
CA ASP A 97 1.88 1.47 5.75
C ASP A 97 0.88 2.50 5.18
N PRO A 98 0.67 2.52 3.86
CA PRO A 98 -0.25 3.47 3.21
C PRO A 98 -1.73 3.36 3.59
N TRP A 99 -2.12 2.32 4.33
CA TRP A 99 -3.47 2.11 4.85
C TRP A 99 -3.56 2.44 6.35
N GLY A 100 -2.42 2.71 7.01
CA GLY A 100 -2.34 3.09 8.41
C GLY A 100 -2.10 1.91 9.35
N HIS A 101 -1.66 0.76 8.84
CA HIS A 101 -1.30 -0.41 9.64
C HIS A 101 0.22 -0.49 9.86
N PRO A 102 0.69 -1.04 10.99
CA PRO A 102 2.11 -1.33 11.16
C PRO A 102 2.58 -2.40 10.17
N TYR A 103 3.80 -2.24 9.68
CA TYR A 103 4.47 -3.31 8.93
C TYR A 103 4.77 -4.50 9.85
N GLU A 104 4.55 -5.70 9.34
CA GLU A 104 5.03 -6.92 9.98
C GLU A 104 6.43 -7.25 9.50
N TYR A 105 7.29 -7.63 10.44
CA TYR A 105 8.66 -8.04 10.17
C TYR A 105 8.93 -9.40 10.78
N ARG A 106 9.56 -10.30 10.01
CA ARG A 106 9.96 -11.63 10.47
C ARG A 106 11.39 -11.93 10.06
N SER A 107 12.19 -12.43 11.00
CA SER A 107 13.51 -13.01 10.72
C SER A 107 13.81 -14.16 11.69
N PRO A 108 14.18 -15.35 11.19
CA PRO A 108 14.37 -15.71 9.77
C PRO A 108 13.04 -15.82 9.00
N SER A 109 13.10 -15.77 7.66
CA SER A 109 11.96 -16.00 6.77
C SER A 109 12.17 -17.27 5.93
N GLU A 110 11.08 -17.85 5.42
CA GLU A 110 11.14 -18.94 4.43
C GLU A 110 11.58 -18.42 3.05
N ASN A 111 11.34 -17.15 2.75
CA ASN A 111 11.59 -16.52 1.45
C ASN A 111 12.92 -15.72 1.39
N GLY A 112 13.76 -15.83 2.42
CA GLY A 112 15.03 -15.10 2.50
C GLY A 112 15.50 -14.90 3.94
N ASP A 113 16.46 -13.99 4.14
CA ASP A 113 17.01 -13.71 5.47
C ASP A 113 15.97 -13.06 6.41
N PHE A 114 15.04 -12.28 5.84
CA PHE A 114 13.90 -11.68 6.54
C PHE A 114 12.74 -11.44 5.57
N GLU A 115 11.58 -11.11 6.13
CA GLU A 115 10.39 -10.70 5.39
C GLU A 115 9.79 -9.44 6.03
N ILE A 116 9.35 -8.51 5.18
CA ILE A 116 8.50 -7.39 5.57
C ILE A 116 7.17 -7.52 4.83
N MET A 117 6.07 -7.41 5.57
CA MET A 117 4.72 -7.57 5.05
C MET A 117 3.82 -6.38 5.44
N ALA A 118 2.89 -6.04 4.55
CA ALA A 118 1.75 -5.18 4.81
C ALA A 118 0.47 -5.88 4.35
N TYR A 119 -0.60 -5.79 5.12
CA TYR A 119 -1.86 -6.49 4.88
C TYR A 119 -2.77 -5.85 3.82
N GLY A 120 -2.39 -4.68 3.29
CA GLY A 120 -3.24 -3.96 2.34
C GLY A 120 -4.44 -3.28 3.03
N GLY A 121 -5.52 -3.10 2.28
CA GLY A 121 -6.66 -2.26 2.67
C GLY A 121 -7.51 -2.75 3.83
N ASP A 122 -7.58 -4.06 4.06
CA ASP A 122 -8.42 -4.66 5.10
C ASP A 122 -7.69 -4.89 6.42
N GLY A 123 -6.36 -4.81 6.41
CA GLY A 123 -5.52 -5.04 7.59
C GLY A 123 -5.47 -6.51 8.04
N THR A 124 -5.85 -7.45 7.17
CA THR A 124 -5.87 -8.89 7.45
C THR A 124 -5.15 -9.70 6.38
N SER A 125 -4.66 -10.90 6.74
CA SER A 125 -3.97 -11.74 5.74
C SER A 125 -4.92 -12.22 4.65
N GLY A 126 -4.46 -12.13 3.41
CA GLY A 126 -5.15 -12.60 2.22
C GLY A 126 -5.59 -11.44 1.34
N GLY A 127 -6.87 -11.43 0.99
CA GLY A 127 -7.50 -10.39 0.18
C GLY A 127 -7.19 -10.40 -1.32
N GLU A 128 -7.93 -9.57 -2.05
CA GLU A 128 -7.78 -9.35 -3.48
C GLU A 128 -7.81 -7.85 -3.78
N GLY A 129 -7.22 -7.43 -4.90
CA GLY A 129 -7.27 -6.03 -5.31
C GLY A 129 -6.48 -5.13 -4.36
N GLU A 130 -7.15 -4.22 -3.65
CA GLU A 130 -6.52 -3.30 -2.68
C GLU A 130 -6.19 -4.00 -1.35
N ASP A 131 -6.87 -5.10 -1.05
CA ASP A 131 -6.77 -5.85 0.20
C ASP A 131 -5.70 -6.95 0.13
N VAL A 132 -4.96 -7.03 -0.99
CA VAL A 132 -3.93 -8.06 -1.16
C VAL A 132 -2.71 -7.79 -0.28
N ASP A 133 -2.24 -8.84 0.39
CA ASP A 133 -0.98 -8.84 1.11
C ASP A 133 0.21 -8.47 0.20
N ILE A 134 1.06 -7.56 0.70
CA ILE A 134 2.27 -7.10 0.04
C ILE A 134 3.46 -7.60 0.82
N PHE A 135 4.38 -8.25 0.12
CA PHE A 135 5.63 -8.75 0.68
C PHE A 135 6.80 -8.04 0.04
N ASN A 136 7.89 -7.82 0.76
CA ASN A 136 9.09 -7.19 0.22
C ASN A 136 9.71 -7.98 -0.95
N TRP A 137 9.72 -9.31 -0.88
CA TRP A 137 10.30 -10.20 -1.90
C TRP A 137 9.41 -10.43 -3.14
N LYS A 138 8.11 -10.12 -3.08
CA LYS A 138 7.14 -10.39 -4.16
C LYS A 138 6.84 -9.14 -4.97
N GLU A 139 7.00 -9.15 -6.29
CA GLU A 139 6.61 -8.02 -7.13
C GLU A 139 5.11 -7.72 -7.08
N VAL A 140 4.74 -6.44 -7.13
CA VAL A 140 3.33 -6.03 -7.24
C VAL A 140 2.92 -6.18 -8.70
N ALA A 141 1.84 -6.92 -8.96
CA ALA A 141 1.34 -7.12 -10.32
C ALA A 141 0.90 -5.80 -10.98
N GLU A 142 1.24 -5.62 -12.26
CA GLU A 142 1.03 -4.36 -13.00
C GLU A 142 -0.42 -3.93 -13.21
#